data_AF-A0A2M8P9Z0-F1
#
_entry.id   AF-A0A2M8P9Z0-F1
#
_cell.length_a   1.000
_cell.length_b   1.000
_cell.length_c   1.000
_cell.angle_alpha   90.00
_cell.angle_beta   90.00
_cell.angle_gamma   90.00
#
_symmetry.space_group_name_H-M   'P 1'
#
loop_
_entity.id
_entity.type
_entity.pdbx_description
1 polymer ?
#
loop_
_entity_poly.entity_id
_entity_poly.type
_entity_poly.pdbx_seq_one_letter_code
_entity_poly.pdbx_strand_id
1 'polypeptide(L)'
;MRFLADLPQAQPVSACAAANAAAIVAQGVVQGAAGEPFTIIAVRALQPQVSVVVIELRNGESYPLEIEDGGALLILPEVQQAWQAVPIDVFGNIVGTLLRLAP
;
A
#
# COMPACT_ATOMS: atom_id res chain seq x y z
N MET A 1 -7.76 -16.38 1.14
CA MET A 1 -8.25 -15.93 -0.19
C MET A 1 -7.04 -15.59 -1.06
N ARG A 2 -6.97 -16.10 -2.29
CA ARG A 2 -5.82 -15.95 -3.21
C ARG A 2 -6.06 -14.84 -4.25
N PHE A 3 -6.60 -13.70 -3.83
CA PHE A 3 -7.03 -12.61 -4.73
C PHE A 3 -5.89 -12.10 -5.65
N LEU A 4 -4.64 -12.16 -5.18
CA LEU A 4 -3.47 -11.77 -5.96
C LEU A 4 -3.06 -12.80 -7.03
N ALA A 5 -3.49 -14.05 -6.93
CA ALA A 5 -3.13 -15.11 -7.88
C ALA A 5 -4.02 -15.12 -9.13
N ASP A 6 -5.20 -14.48 -9.06
CA ASP A 6 -6.20 -14.49 -10.13
C ASP A 6 -6.17 -13.22 -11.01
N LEU A 7 -5.23 -12.29 -10.77
CA LEU A 7 -5.12 -11.04 -11.52
C LEU A 7 -4.24 -11.23 -12.76
N PRO A 8 -4.78 -11.17 -14.00
CA PRO A 8 -4.10 -11.67 -15.20
C PRO A 8 -2.80 -10.97 -15.59
N GLN A 9 -2.49 -9.79 -15.04
CA GLN A 9 -1.32 -8.97 -15.43
C GLN A 9 -0.81 -8.07 -14.29
N ALA A 10 -0.63 -8.61 -13.08
CA ALA A 10 0.06 -7.85 -12.05
C ALA A 10 1.56 -7.75 -12.38
N GLN A 11 2.06 -6.55 -12.70
CA GLN A 11 3.49 -6.26 -12.63
C GLN A 11 3.83 -5.87 -11.19
N PRO A 12 4.51 -6.73 -10.40
CA PRO A 12 4.85 -6.40 -9.03
C PRO A 12 5.97 -5.36 -9.04
N VAL A 13 5.67 -4.14 -8.59
CA VAL A 13 6.69 -3.13 -8.32
C VAL A 13 7.07 -3.28 -6.85
N SER A 14 8.25 -3.85 -6.61
CA SER A 14 8.80 -4.01 -5.27
C SER A 14 9.49 -2.71 -4.85
N ALA A 15 8.94 -2.01 -3.85
CA ALA A 15 9.67 -0.96 -3.18
C ALA A 15 10.59 -1.60 -2.13
N CYS A 16 11.91 -1.39 -2.28
CA CYS A 16 12.91 -1.85 -1.33
C CYS A 16 12.62 -1.29 0.07
N ALA A 17 12.27 -2.16 1.02
CA ALA A 17 12.18 -1.77 2.42
C ALA A 17 13.59 -1.65 3.00
N ALA A 18 13.89 -0.51 3.63
CA ALA A 18 15.08 -0.38 4.46
C ALA A 18 15.04 -1.42 5.60
N ALA A 19 16.19 -1.92 6.05
CA ALA A 19 16.27 -2.99 7.06
C ALA A 19 15.55 -2.66 8.39
N ASN A 20 15.30 -1.37 8.65
CA ASN A 20 14.61 -0.84 9.82
C ASN A 20 13.21 -0.26 9.51
N ALA A 21 12.62 -0.58 8.36
CA ALA A 21 11.30 -0.07 8.00
C ALA A 21 10.22 -0.56 8.98
N ALA A 22 9.28 0.32 9.32
CA ALA A 22 8.14 -0.04 10.18
C ALA A 22 7.10 -0.88 9.43
N ALA A 23 7.00 -0.69 8.12
CA ALA A 23 6.12 -1.44 7.22
C ALA A 23 6.77 -1.60 5.83
N ILE A 24 6.26 -2.56 5.07
CA ILE A 24 6.49 -2.71 3.63
C ILE A 24 5.24 -2.29 2.90
N VAL A 25 5.39 -1.54 1.82
CA VAL A 25 4.29 -1.20 0.92
C VAL A 25 4.69 -1.57 -0.50
N ALA A 26 3.82 -2.30 -1.18
CA ALA A 26 3.96 -2.67 -2.58
C ALA A 26 2.78 -2.09 -3.37
N GLN A 27 3.05 -1.63 -4.58
CA GLN A 27 2.04 -1.10 -5.49
C GLN A 27 2.09 -1.87 -6.81
N GLY A 28 0.95 -2.03 -7.46
CA GLY A 28 0.87 -2.55 -8.82
C GLY A 28 -0.38 -2.04 -9.53
N VAL A 29 -0.35 -2.06 -10.85
CA VAL A 29 -1.54 -1.79 -11.68
C VAL A 29 -2.02 -3.11 -12.26
N VAL A 30 -3.33 -3.34 -12.21
CA VAL A 30 -3.98 -4.53 -12.78
C VAL A 30 -5.15 -4.12 -13.66
N GLN A 31 -5.51 -4.94 -14.65
CA GLN A 31 -6.72 -4.75 -15.45
C GLN A 31 -7.84 -5.63 -14.92
N GLY A 32 -9.03 -5.03 -14.76
CA GLY A 32 -10.27 -5.71 -14.45
C GLY A 32 -10.81 -6.53 -15.62
N ALA A 33 -11.89 -7.26 -15.36
CA ALA A 33 -12.50 -8.14 -16.36
C ALA A 33 -13.10 -7.39 -17.56
N ALA A 34 -13.47 -6.11 -17.39
CA ALA A 34 -13.97 -5.26 -18.46
C ALA A 34 -12.87 -4.36 -19.08
N GLY A 35 -11.59 -4.58 -18.74
CA GLY A 35 -10.43 -3.87 -19.28
C GLY A 35 -10.10 -2.55 -18.57
N GLU A 36 -10.83 -2.21 -17.51
CA GLU A 36 -10.61 -1.03 -16.68
C GLU A 36 -9.37 -1.20 -15.78
N PRO A 37 -8.49 -0.18 -15.65
CA PRO A 37 -7.30 -0.27 -14.81
C PRO A 37 -7.63 0.00 -13.33
N PHE A 38 -6.99 -0.76 -12.45
CA PHE A 38 -7.00 -0.56 -11.00
C PHE A 38 -5.58 -0.45 -10.46
N THR A 39 -5.36 0.45 -9.51
CA THR A 39 -4.16 0.43 -8.67
C THR A 39 -4.43 -0.41 -7.42
N ILE A 40 -3.55 -1.36 -7.15
CA ILE A 40 -3.53 -2.16 -5.93
C ILE A 40 -2.34 -1.72 -5.08
N ILE A 41 -2.59 -1.44 -3.81
CA ILE A 41 -1.58 -1.13 -2.81
C ILE A 41 -1.70 -2.14 -1.68
N ALA A 42 -0.66 -2.94 -1.48
CA ALA A 42 -0.57 -3.94 -0.43
C ALA A 42 0.41 -3.48 0.64
N VAL A 43 0.02 -3.63 1.90
CA VAL A 43 0.79 -3.18 3.06
C VAL A 43 1.03 -4.37 3.99
N ARG A 44 2.23 -4.46 4.57
CA ARG A 44 2.60 -5.42 5.61
C ARG A 44 3.30 -4.68 6.74
N ALA A 45 2.77 -4.75 7.95
CA ALA A 45 3.51 -4.25 9.12
C ALA A 45 4.70 -5.18 9.42
N LEU A 46 5.86 -4.59 9.68
CA LEU A 46 7.06 -5.30 10.15
C LEU A 46 7.26 -5.14 11.66
N GLN A 47 6.71 -4.07 12.22
CA GLN A 47 6.77 -3.77 13.65
C GLN A 47 5.37 -3.87 14.26
N PRO A 48 5.23 -4.45 15.47
CA PRO A 48 3.93 -4.68 16.10
C PRO A 48 3.20 -3.39 16.50
N GLN A 49 3.91 -2.27 16.55
CA GLN A 49 3.35 -0.97 16.92
C GLN A 49 2.60 -0.27 15.78
N VAL A 50 2.74 -0.70 14.53
CA VAL A 50 2.04 -0.07 13.40
C VAL A 50 0.59 -0.58 13.37
N SER A 51 -0.37 0.34 13.45
CA SER A 51 -1.81 0.04 13.41
C SER A 51 -2.48 0.53 12.12
N VAL A 52 -1.97 1.62 11.53
CA VAL A 52 -2.55 2.25 10.34
C VAL A 52 -1.42 2.68 9.40
N VAL A 53 -1.68 2.62 8.10
CA VAL A 53 -0.85 3.28 7.09
C VAL A 53 -1.72 4.26 6.31
N VAL A 54 -1.31 5.53 6.25
CA VAL A 54 -1.97 6.54 5.42
C VAL A 54 -1.31 6.55 4.05
N ILE A 55 -2.09 6.30 3.00
CA ILE A 55 -1.66 6.40 1.61
C ILE A 55 -2.01 7.78 1.08
N GLU A 56 -0.99 8.55 0.70
CA GLU A 56 -1.17 9.85 0.06
C GLU A 56 -1.06 9.71 -1.45
N LEU A 57 -2.09 10.19 -2.15
CA LEU A 57 -2.15 10.19 -3.61
C LEU A 57 -1.58 11.49 -4.18
N ARG A 58 -1.11 11.46 -5.43
CA ARG A 58 -0.58 12.65 -6.11
C ARG A 58 -1.60 13.79 -6.28
N ASN A 59 -2.89 13.51 -6.23
CA ASN A 59 -3.96 14.51 -6.28
C ASN A 59 -4.20 15.20 -4.91
N GLY A 60 -3.47 14.81 -3.86
CA GLY A 60 -3.60 15.35 -2.51
C GLY A 60 -4.60 14.61 -1.63
N GLU A 61 -5.30 13.60 -2.14
CA GLU A 61 -6.17 12.75 -1.32
C GLU A 61 -5.35 11.83 -0.41
N SER A 62 -5.93 11.49 0.75
CA SER A 62 -5.33 10.61 1.74
C SER A 62 -6.29 9.50 2.11
N TYR A 63 -5.80 8.25 2.07
CA TYR A 63 -6.59 7.06 2.39
C TYR A 63 -5.97 6.36 3.60
N PRO A 64 -6.63 6.39 4.77
CA PRO A 64 -6.19 5.60 5.91
C PRO A 64 -6.49 4.12 5.66
N LEU A 65 -5.51 3.26 5.91
CA LEU A 65 -5.63 1.82 5.78
C LEU A 65 -5.25 1.15 7.10
N GLU A 66 -6.23 0.56 7.76
CA GLU A 66 -6.02 -0.19 9.00
C GLU A 66 -5.30 -1.50 8.70
N ILE A 67 -4.32 -1.86 9.54
CA ILE A 67 -3.57 -3.10 9.43
C ILE A 67 -4.21 -4.16 10.33
N GLU A 68 -4.84 -5.15 9.71
CA GLU A 68 -5.43 -6.31 10.38
C GLU A 68 -4.62 -7.56 10.04
N ASP A 69 -4.43 -8.46 11.02
CA ASP A 69 -3.67 -9.70 10.83
C ASP A 69 -2.27 -9.50 10.19
N GLY A 70 -1.65 -8.34 10.45
CA GLY A 70 -0.31 -7.98 9.98
C GLY A 70 -0.22 -7.46 8.54
N GLY A 71 -1.35 -7.20 7.87
CA GLY A 71 -1.36 -6.58 6.55
C GLY A 71 -2.65 -5.85 6.19
N ALA A 72 -2.66 -5.22 5.02
CA ALA A 72 -3.84 -4.55 4.49
C ALA A 72 -3.77 -4.38 2.98
N LEU A 73 -4.91 -4.12 2.35
CA LEU A 73 -5.03 -3.92 0.91
C LEU A 73 -5.95 -2.73 0.60
N LEU A 74 -5.49 -1.85 -0.27
CA LEU A 74 -6.28 -0.78 -0.86
C LEU A 74 -6.38 -0.99 -2.38
N ILE A 75 -7.59 -0.89 -2.92
CA ILE A 75 -7.86 -1.00 -4.36
C ILE A 75 -8.54 0.29 -4.79
N LEU A 76 -7.95 0.97 -5.76
CA LEU A 76 -8.45 2.25 -6.27
C LEU A 76 -8.84 2.11 -7.75
N PRO A 77 -10.00 2.65 -8.18
CA PRO A 77 -10.32 2.78 -9.59
C PRO A 77 -9.36 3.78 -10.24
N GLU A 78 -8.98 3.51 -11.49
CA GLU A 78 -8.01 4.30 -12.26
C GLU A 78 -6.56 4.24 -11.71
N VAL A 79 -5.59 4.66 -12.54
CA VAL A 79 -4.17 4.70 -12.14
C VAL A 79 -3.88 5.97 -11.35
N GLN A 80 -4.33 5.99 -10.10
CA GLN A 80 -3.83 6.95 -9.10
C GLN A 80 -2.45 6.44 -8.64
N GLN A 81 -1.38 7.16 -8.98
CA GLN A 81 -0.06 6.84 -8.44
C GLN A 81 -0.01 7.38 -7.01
N ALA A 82 0.07 6.49 -6.03
CA ALA A 82 0.36 6.92 -4.68
C ALA A 82 1.76 7.54 -4.63
N TRP A 83 1.91 8.60 -3.85
CA TRP A 83 3.17 9.32 -3.68
C TRP A 83 3.94 8.69 -2.51
N GLN A 84 3.28 8.55 -1.36
CA GLN A 84 3.89 8.08 -0.13
C GLN A 84 2.90 7.30 0.73
N ALA A 85 3.47 6.44 1.57
CA ALA A 85 2.80 5.80 2.67
C ALA A 85 3.43 6.22 4.00
N VAL A 86 2.58 6.54 4.98
CA VAL A 86 2.96 7.03 6.31
C VAL A 86 2.55 5.98 7.35
N PRO A 87 3.50 5.30 8.04
CA PRO A 87 3.16 4.35 9.08
C PRO A 87 2.79 5.07 10.37
N ILE A 88 1.67 4.70 10.98
CA ILE A 88 1.10 5.31 12.18
C ILE A 88 0.91 4.24 13.27
N ASP A 89 1.23 4.58 14.51
CA ASP A 89 1.01 3.72 15.67
C ASP A 89 -0.39 3.83 16.28
N VAL A 90 -0.69 2.99 17.28
CA VAL A 90 -1.98 2.96 17.99
C VAL A 90 -2.32 4.27 18.73
N PHE A 91 -1.35 5.17 18.91
CA PHE A 91 -1.53 6.46 19.55
C PHE A 91 -1.62 7.62 18.55
N GLY A 92 -1.52 7.33 17.25
CA GLY A 92 -1.57 8.34 16.18
C GLY A 92 -0.21 8.98 15.86
N ASN A 93 0.90 8.43 16.34
CA ASN A 93 2.23 8.95 16.02
C ASN A 93 2.77 8.33 14.73
N ILE A 94 3.49 9.14 13.95
CA ILE A 94 4.27 8.63 12.82
C ILE A 94 5.42 7.78 13.36
N VAL A 95 5.53 6.55 12.87
CA VAL A 95 6.57 5.60 13.26
C VAL A 95 7.39 5.15 12.06
N GLY A 96 8.72 5.21 12.19
CA GLY A 96 9.63 4.84 11.11
C GLY A 96 9.77 5.92 10.04
N THR A 97 10.15 5.50 8.84
CA THR A 97 10.40 6.40 7.70
C THR A 97 9.21 6.39 6.74
N LEU A 98 8.96 7.54 6.12
CA LEU A 98 8.01 7.66 5.02
C LEU A 98 8.41 6.72 3.87
N LEU A 99 7.45 5.96 3.38
CA LEU A 99 7.67 4.96 2.35
C LEU A 99 7.30 5.57 1.01
N ARG A 100 8.29 5.82 0.16
CA ARG A 100 8.04 6.35 -1.18
C ARG A 100 7.54 5.25 -2.09
N LEU A 101 6.42 5.49 -2.75
CA LEU A 101 5.81 4.54 -3.67
C LEU A 101 6.32 4.86 -5.08
N ALA A 102 7.18 3.98 -5.59
CA ALA A 102 7.64 4.06 -6.97
C ALA A 102 6.63 3.33 -7.88
N PRO A 103 6.28 3.92 -9.04
CA PRO A 103 5.47 3.24 -10.05
C PRO A 103 6.25 2.13 -10.77
#